data_AF-A0A538QUC0-F1
#
_entry.id   AF-A0A538QUC0-F1
#
_cell.length_a   1.000
_cell.length_b   1.000
_cell.length_c   1.000
_cell.angle_alpha   90.00
_cell.angle_beta   90.00
_cell.angle_gamma   90.00
#
_symmetry.space_group_name_H-M   'P 1'
#
loop_
_entity.id
_entity.type
_entity.pdbx_description
1 polymer ?
#
loop_
_entity_poly.entity_id
_entity_poly.type
_entity_poly.pdbx_seq_one_letter_code
_entity_poly.pdbx_strand_id
1 'polypeptide(L)'
;MIKRAPASGPAARPDGELPLEDDTAEALAAEAKADLAAVAAITVGPPVPLRGIAANGMLITARVRLIDRKAHKVLGQGTAVSASRGTDPGVVGYAIDRALVAATADVLPQPAQSLAQPPAFTGDDTPPGEPGIVLIRLARATPWTLVQAELKHLLGARGVSRATLRHVSPSGWVIGVATGESIDRIASIVKKPPATDTMVTVKIVGDLIEAAMAGAP
;
A
#
# COMPACT_ATOMS: atom_id res chain seq x y z
N MET A 1 32.63 17.80 6.37
CA MET A 1 32.73 19.27 6.46
C MET A 1 31.87 19.86 5.35
N ILE A 2 30.82 20.62 5.67
CA ILE A 2 29.96 21.28 4.67
C ILE A 2 30.72 22.50 4.16
N LYS A 3 31.04 22.54 2.87
CA LYS A 3 31.62 23.71 2.21
C LYS A 3 30.51 24.44 1.48
N ARG A 4 30.28 25.70 1.84
CA ARG A 4 29.30 26.55 1.16
C ARG A 4 29.93 27.05 -0.14
N ALA A 5 29.36 26.68 -1.27
CA ALA A 5 29.66 27.33 -2.55
C ALA A 5 29.13 28.78 -2.53
N PRO A 6 29.68 29.71 -3.35
CA PRO A 6 29.20 31.09 -3.41
C PRO A 6 27.67 31.15 -3.65
N ALA A 7 27.00 32.02 -2.90
CA ALA A 7 25.55 32.05 -2.72
C ALA A 7 24.73 32.57 -3.92
N SER A 8 25.26 32.51 -5.13
CA SER A 8 24.58 33.05 -6.32
C SER A 8 24.73 32.09 -7.50
N GLY A 9 23.80 31.14 -7.59
CA GLY A 9 23.42 30.57 -8.88
C GLY A 9 22.55 31.56 -9.66
N PRO A 10 22.34 31.34 -10.98
CA PRO A 10 21.42 32.15 -11.75
C PRO A 10 20.02 32.17 -11.13
N ALA A 11 19.26 33.25 -11.39
CA ALA A 11 17.92 33.40 -10.85
C ALA A 11 17.03 32.17 -11.20
N ALA A 12 16.12 31.82 -10.29
CA ALA A 12 15.16 30.73 -10.53
C ALA A 12 14.42 30.93 -11.86
N ARG A 13 14.32 29.88 -12.66
CA ARG A 13 13.65 29.94 -13.95
C ARG A 13 12.13 30.15 -13.75
N PRO A 14 11.43 30.80 -14.71
CA PRO A 14 10.01 31.16 -14.56
C PRO A 14 9.04 29.98 -14.42
N ASP A 15 9.46 28.79 -14.84
CA ASP A 15 8.76 27.50 -14.76
C ASP A 15 8.97 26.78 -13.40
N GLY A 16 9.78 27.37 -12.52
CA GLY A 16 10.14 26.78 -11.24
C GLY A 16 11.12 25.61 -11.36
N GLU A 17 11.72 25.37 -12.52
CA GLU A 17 12.85 24.45 -12.60
C GLU A 17 13.96 24.84 -11.61
N LEU A 18 14.76 23.85 -11.20
CA LEU A 18 15.89 24.12 -10.32
C LEU A 18 16.79 25.17 -10.99
N PRO A 19 17.28 26.19 -10.25
CA PRO A 19 18.01 27.32 -10.82
C PRO A 19 19.34 26.93 -11.46
N LEU A 20 19.85 25.73 -11.15
CA LEU A 20 21.13 25.22 -11.62
C LEU A 20 20.91 23.92 -12.40
N GLU A 21 21.44 23.90 -13.63
CA GLU A 21 21.62 22.67 -14.40
C GLU A 21 22.64 21.76 -13.73
N ASP A 22 22.52 20.45 -13.98
CA ASP A 22 23.37 19.44 -13.35
C ASP A 22 24.87 19.69 -13.63
N ASP A 23 25.22 20.05 -14.87
CA ASP A 23 26.60 20.40 -15.26
C ASP A 23 27.17 21.60 -14.47
N THR A 24 26.31 22.58 -14.17
CA THR A 24 26.73 23.78 -13.42
C THR A 24 26.89 23.46 -11.93
N ALA A 25 26.00 22.63 -11.40
CA ALA A 25 26.08 22.14 -10.03
C ALA A 25 27.33 21.27 -9.81
N GLU A 26 27.70 20.45 -10.79
CA GLU A 26 28.92 19.64 -10.76
C GLU A 26 30.18 20.50 -10.81
N ALA A 27 30.21 21.55 -11.64
CA ALA A 27 31.34 22.48 -11.71
C ALA A 27 31.57 23.20 -10.37
N LEU A 28 30.51 23.69 -9.72
CA LEU A 28 30.59 24.31 -8.39
C LEU A 28 31.03 23.31 -7.32
N ALA A 29 30.56 22.05 -7.39
CA ALA A 29 31.00 21.00 -6.47
C ALA A 29 32.47 20.63 -6.69
N ALA A 30 32.97 20.66 -7.94
CA ALA A 30 34.38 20.46 -8.25
C ALA A 30 35.26 21.58 -7.65
N GLU A 31 34.85 22.84 -7.80
CA GLU A 31 35.53 24.00 -7.22
C GLU A 31 35.58 23.90 -5.68
N ALA A 32 34.46 23.51 -5.06
CA ALA A 32 34.38 23.29 -3.63
C ALA A 32 35.15 22.04 -3.14
N LYS A 33 35.64 21.19 -4.04
CA LYS A 33 36.19 19.85 -3.73
C LYS A 33 35.19 19.02 -2.91
N ALA A 34 33.92 19.03 -3.31
CA ALA A 34 32.83 18.26 -2.73
C ALA A 34 32.52 17.04 -3.61
N ASP A 35 32.12 15.92 -2.99
CA ASP A 35 31.75 14.70 -3.72
C ASP A 35 30.27 14.68 -4.11
N LEU A 36 29.44 15.40 -3.34
CA LEU A 36 28.00 15.52 -3.55
C LEU A 36 27.62 16.99 -3.69
N ALA A 37 26.68 17.27 -4.60
CA ALA A 37 26.06 18.58 -4.77
C ALA A 37 24.57 18.49 -4.45
N ALA A 38 24.07 19.32 -3.53
CA ALA A 38 22.65 19.47 -3.28
C ALA A 38 22.17 20.80 -3.85
N VAL A 39 21.24 20.75 -4.80
CA VAL A 39 20.62 21.92 -5.41
C VAL A 39 19.23 22.09 -4.81
N ALA A 40 18.97 23.25 -4.21
CA ALA A 40 17.67 23.59 -3.64
C ALA A 40 17.08 24.81 -4.35
N ALA A 41 15.81 24.70 -4.75
CA ALA A 41 15.01 25.83 -5.21
C ALA A 41 13.83 26.02 -4.27
N ILE A 42 13.58 27.27 -3.89
CA ILE A 42 12.45 27.65 -3.04
C ILE A 42 11.64 28.70 -3.79
N THR A 43 10.36 28.42 -3.99
CA THR A 43 9.40 29.38 -4.53
C THR A 43 8.41 29.74 -3.44
N VAL A 44 8.31 31.03 -3.12
CA VAL A 44 7.32 31.55 -2.19
C VAL A 44 6.21 32.23 -3.01
N GLY A 45 5.01 31.68 -2.96
CA GLY A 45 3.84 32.23 -3.65
C GLY A 45 3.33 33.52 -3.00
N PRO A 46 2.48 34.30 -3.70
CA PRO A 46 1.93 35.53 -3.15
C PRO A 46 1.04 35.24 -1.92
N PRO A 47 0.84 36.22 -1.02
CA PRO A 47 -0.11 36.10 0.08
C PRO A 47 -1.54 35.91 -0.43
N VAL A 48 -2.25 34.93 0.11
CA VAL A 48 -3.64 34.61 -0.21
C VAL A 48 -4.48 34.59 1.08
N PRO A 49 -5.68 35.19 1.09
CA PRO A 49 -6.56 35.14 2.26
C PRO A 49 -6.98 33.70 2.58
N LEU A 50 -6.92 33.31 3.85
CA LEU A 50 -7.30 31.98 4.29
C LEU A 50 -8.81 31.91 4.57
N ARG A 51 -9.46 30.86 4.07
CA ARG A 51 -10.89 30.66 4.33
C ARG A 51 -11.12 30.41 5.83
N GLY A 52 -11.99 31.22 6.43
CA GLY A 52 -12.41 31.05 7.83
C GLY A 52 -11.39 31.52 8.88
N ILE A 53 -10.29 32.16 8.46
CA ILE A 53 -9.27 32.72 9.36
C ILE A 53 -8.96 34.14 8.90
N ALA A 54 -8.99 35.12 9.81
CA ALA A 54 -8.63 36.51 9.53
C ALA A 54 -7.11 36.68 9.41
N ALA A 55 -6.48 35.95 8.47
CA ALA A 55 -5.05 35.99 8.19
C ALA A 55 -4.80 35.63 6.71
N ASN A 56 -3.69 36.13 6.18
CA ASN A 56 -3.15 35.68 4.90
C ASN A 56 -2.23 34.48 5.11
N GLY A 57 -2.18 33.59 4.14
CA GLY A 57 -1.20 32.51 4.06
C GLY A 57 -0.41 32.57 2.77
N MET A 58 0.76 31.94 2.76
CA MET A 58 1.59 31.81 1.57
C MET A 58 1.86 30.33 1.33
N LEU A 59 1.91 29.93 0.07
CA LEU A 59 2.35 28.59 -0.32
C LEU A 59 3.85 28.63 -0.63
N ILE A 60 4.61 27.74 0.00
CA ILE A 60 6.04 27.60 -0.19
C ILE A 60 6.28 26.25 -0.85
N THR A 61 6.90 26.27 -2.02
CA THR A 61 7.33 25.06 -2.73
C THR A 61 8.83 24.95 -2.65
N ALA A 62 9.33 23.83 -2.12
CA ALA A 62 10.75 23.49 -2.12
C ALA A 62 11.00 22.32 -3.06
N ARG A 63 12.04 22.44 -3.88
CA ARG A 63 12.54 21.37 -4.76
C ARG A 63 14.00 21.13 -4.42
N VAL A 64 14.39 19.88 -4.20
CA VAL A 64 15.75 19.48 -3.88
C VAL A 64 16.21 18.40 -4.85
N ARG A 65 17.43 18.50 -5.35
CA ARG A 65 18.10 17.47 -6.15
C ARG A 65 19.48 17.21 -5.57
N LEU A 66 19.85 15.94 -5.48
CA LEU A 66 21.18 15.51 -5.06
C LEU A 66 21.91 14.88 -6.24
N ILE A 67 23.13 15.34 -6.49
CA ILE A 67 23.99 14.91 -7.59
C ILE A 67 25.27 14.34 -7.00
N ASP A 68 25.63 13.15 -7.45
CA ASP A 68 26.96 12.57 -7.24
C ASP A 68 27.88 13.04 -8.36
N ARG A 69 28.84 13.89 -7.98
CA ARG A 69 29.81 14.46 -8.93
C ARG A 69 30.74 13.39 -9.48
N LYS A 70 31.15 12.41 -8.67
CA LYS A 70 32.08 11.36 -9.10
C LYS A 70 31.42 10.39 -10.06
N ALA A 71 30.14 10.11 -9.85
CA ALA A 71 29.35 9.23 -10.70
C ALA A 71 28.66 9.97 -11.87
N HIS A 72 28.75 11.30 -11.93
CA HIS A 72 28.02 12.16 -12.87
C HIS A 72 26.53 11.80 -12.96
N LYS A 73 25.89 11.64 -11.78
CA LYS A 73 24.56 11.04 -11.69
C LYS A 73 23.70 11.74 -10.64
N VAL A 74 22.43 11.99 -10.99
CA VAL A 74 21.40 12.36 -10.03
C VAL A 74 21.08 11.17 -9.12
N LEU A 75 21.30 11.34 -7.82
CA LEU A 75 21.01 10.34 -6.79
C LEU A 75 19.54 10.34 -6.37
N GLY A 76 18.90 11.51 -6.39
CA GLY A 76 17.52 11.66 -5.95
C GLY A 76 16.97 13.06 -6.18
N GLN A 77 15.65 13.16 -6.25
CA GLN A 77 14.91 14.41 -6.39
C GLN A 77 13.70 14.37 -5.46
N GLY A 78 13.39 15.50 -4.84
CA GLY A 78 12.29 15.65 -3.92
C GLY A 78 11.61 16.99 -4.09
N THR A 79 10.29 17.01 -3.94
CA THR A 79 9.49 18.23 -4.01
C THR A 79 8.49 18.22 -2.88
N ALA A 80 8.45 19.29 -2.10
CA ALA A 80 7.48 19.43 -1.04
C ALA A 80 6.85 20.82 -1.04
N VAL A 81 5.60 20.87 -0.60
CA VAL A 81 4.84 22.10 -0.44
C VAL A 81 4.48 22.26 1.04
N SER A 82 4.73 23.44 1.57
CA SER A 82 4.37 23.86 2.93
C SER A 82 3.56 25.14 2.85
N ALA A 83 2.65 25.34 3.79
CA ALA A 83 1.90 26.59 3.91
C ALA A 83 2.36 27.36 5.15
N SER A 84 2.53 28.67 5.01
CA SER A 84 2.62 29.59 6.15
C SER A 84 1.22 30.13 6.45
N ARG A 85 0.89 30.21 7.75
CA ARG A 85 -0.29 30.95 8.23
C ARG A 85 0.21 32.26 8.83
N GLY A 86 0.30 33.28 7.99
CA GLY A 86 0.95 34.56 8.27
C GLY A 86 1.98 34.91 7.21
N THR A 87 2.26 36.20 7.09
CA THR A 87 3.22 36.78 6.14
C THR A 87 4.48 37.30 6.83
N ASP A 88 4.58 37.15 8.16
CA ASP A 88 5.73 37.61 8.92
C ASP A 88 6.99 36.82 8.52
N PRO A 89 8.15 37.48 8.32
CA PRO A 89 9.36 36.82 7.85
C PRO A 89 9.79 35.60 8.67
N GLY A 90 9.59 35.62 9.99
CA GLY A 90 9.90 34.48 10.86
C GLY A 90 8.98 33.27 10.64
N VAL A 91 7.69 33.50 10.36
CA VAL A 91 6.71 32.44 10.10
C VAL A 91 6.90 31.85 8.71
N VAL A 92 7.19 32.70 7.72
CA VAL A 92 7.52 32.28 6.36
C VAL A 92 8.85 31.52 6.33
N GLY A 93 9.87 32.00 7.05
CA GLY A 93 11.17 31.31 7.21
C GLY A 93 11.00 29.90 7.78
N TYR A 94 10.22 29.75 8.86
CA TYR A 94 9.92 28.44 9.41
C TYR A 94 9.17 27.52 8.43
N ALA A 95 8.25 28.07 7.63
CA ALA A 95 7.54 27.31 6.62
C ALA A 95 8.45 26.86 5.45
N ILE A 96 9.45 27.68 5.11
CA ILE A 96 10.53 27.34 4.17
C ILE A 96 11.37 26.18 4.71
N ASP A 97 11.81 26.25 5.96
CA ASP A 97 12.61 25.18 6.58
C ASP A 97 11.85 23.84 6.55
N ARG A 98 10.56 23.86 6.89
CA ARG A 98 9.71 22.65 6.81
C ARG A 98 9.59 22.11 5.39
N ALA A 99 9.40 22.99 4.40
CA ALA A 99 9.33 22.56 3.00
C ALA A 99 10.66 21.92 2.56
N LEU A 100 11.79 22.52 2.96
CA LEU A 100 13.11 22.03 2.60
C LEU A 100 13.43 20.67 3.26
N VAL A 101 13.09 20.50 4.54
CA VAL A 101 13.24 19.23 5.26
C VAL A 101 12.39 18.14 4.61
N ALA A 102 11.14 18.43 4.27
CA ALA A 102 10.25 17.48 3.62
C ALA A 102 10.77 17.09 2.21
N ALA A 103 11.18 18.06 1.40
CA ALA A 103 11.75 17.77 0.08
C ALA A 103 13.07 16.97 0.19
N THR A 104 13.86 17.18 1.23
CA THR A 104 15.10 16.41 1.46
C THR A 104 14.80 14.97 1.89
N ALA A 105 13.70 14.71 2.60
CA ALA A 105 13.30 13.37 3.01
C ALA A 105 13.00 12.43 1.83
N ASP A 106 12.55 12.98 0.70
CA ASP A 106 12.30 12.24 -0.55
C ASP A 106 13.59 11.98 -1.36
N VAL A 107 14.62 12.80 -1.17
CA VAL A 107 15.91 12.69 -1.86
C VAL A 107 16.83 11.68 -1.20
N LEU A 108 16.76 11.57 0.13
CA LEU A 108 17.55 10.61 0.87
C LEU A 108 16.96 9.22 0.67
N PRO A 109 17.77 8.20 0.31
CA PRO A 109 17.29 6.83 0.28
C PRO A 109 16.77 6.49 1.66
N GLN A 110 15.44 6.32 1.77
CA GLN A 110 14.82 5.81 2.98
C GLN A 110 15.50 4.47 3.28
N PRO A 111 16.06 4.25 4.47
CA PRO A 111 16.55 2.93 4.83
C PRO A 111 15.39 1.96 4.63
N ALA A 112 15.61 0.86 3.91
CA ALA A 112 14.57 -0.12 3.63
C ALA A 112 13.90 -0.49 4.96
N GLN A 113 12.70 0.03 5.19
CA GLN A 113 11.91 -0.33 6.34
C GLN A 113 11.38 -1.72 6.04
N SER A 114 12.03 -2.73 6.62
CA SER A 114 11.44 -4.06 6.71
C SER A 114 10.18 -3.89 7.57
N LEU A 115 9.03 -3.79 6.90
CA LEU A 115 7.75 -3.89 7.58
C LEU A 115 7.78 -5.24 8.27
N ALA A 116 7.62 -5.24 9.59
CA ALA A 116 7.45 -6.47 10.33
C ALA A 116 6.33 -7.25 9.64
N GLN A 117 6.61 -8.50 9.22
CA GLN A 117 5.56 -9.36 8.73
C GLN A 117 4.48 -9.38 9.80
N PRO A 118 3.22 -9.03 9.47
CA PRO A 118 2.16 -9.13 10.44
C PRO A 118 2.17 -10.57 10.97
N PRO A 119 2.04 -10.77 12.29
CA PRO A 119 1.96 -12.11 12.84
C PRO A 119 0.86 -12.86 12.07
N ALA A 120 1.14 -14.11 11.69
CA ALA A 120 0.15 -14.94 11.02
C ALA A 120 -1.13 -14.92 11.87
N PHE A 121 -2.25 -14.49 11.29
CA PHE A 121 -3.53 -14.43 12.00
C PHE A 121 -3.87 -15.83 12.51
N THR A 122 -4.03 -15.97 13.84
CA THR A 122 -4.29 -17.25 14.53
C THR A 122 -5.74 -17.41 14.98
N GLY A 123 -6.62 -16.45 14.64
CA GLY A 123 -8.04 -16.49 14.98
C GLY A 123 -8.88 -17.36 14.03
N ASP A 124 -10.11 -17.69 14.44
CA ASP A 124 -11.10 -18.26 13.54
C ASP A 124 -11.58 -17.17 12.57
N ASP A 125 -11.15 -17.28 11.31
CA ASP A 125 -11.44 -16.35 10.22
C ASP A 125 -12.71 -16.74 9.43
N THR A 126 -13.56 -17.56 10.04
CA THR A 126 -14.80 -18.00 9.40
C THR A 126 -15.77 -16.81 9.36
N PRO A 127 -16.28 -16.40 8.18
CA PRO A 127 -17.25 -15.31 8.09
C PRO A 127 -18.49 -15.64 8.94
N PRO A 128 -19.16 -14.64 9.52
CA PRO A 128 -20.38 -14.87 10.28
C PRO A 128 -21.46 -15.53 9.41
N GLY A 129 -22.27 -16.41 10.00
CA GLY A 129 -23.38 -17.06 9.31
C GLY A 129 -24.41 -16.03 8.81
N GLU A 130 -24.79 -16.15 7.54
CA GLU A 130 -25.85 -15.34 6.91
C GLU A 130 -27.14 -16.18 6.80
N PRO A 131 -28.34 -15.64 7.06
CA PRO A 131 -29.59 -16.39 6.87
C PRO A 131 -29.74 -16.93 5.45
N GLY A 132 -30.08 -18.23 5.34
CA GLY A 132 -30.22 -18.92 4.05
C GLY A 132 -28.89 -19.27 3.37
N ILE A 133 -27.76 -19.11 4.05
CA ILE A 133 -26.44 -19.54 3.58
C ILE A 133 -25.82 -20.51 4.57
N VAL A 134 -25.51 -21.71 4.09
CA VAL A 134 -24.73 -22.70 4.83
C VAL A 134 -23.26 -22.53 4.48
N LEU A 135 -22.41 -22.41 5.49
CA LEU A 135 -20.97 -22.29 5.32
C LEU A 135 -20.31 -23.67 5.34
N ILE A 136 -19.41 -23.91 4.41
CA ILE A 136 -18.59 -25.11 4.31
C ILE A 136 -17.12 -24.71 4.39
N ARG A 137 -16.42 -25.16 5.43
CA ARG A 137 -14.99 -24.96 5.63
C ARG A 137 -14.21 -26.18 5.17
N LEU A 138 -13.32 -25.98 4.19
CA LEU A 138 -12.35 -26.95 3.73
C LEU A 138 -11.00 -26.68 4.40
N ALA A 139 -10.27 -27.74 4.74
CA ALA A 139 -8.95 -27.63 5.34
C ALA A 139 -7.96 -26.84 4.46
N ARG A 140 -7.03 -26.11 5.07
CA ARG A 140 -5.94 -25.40 4.36
C ARG A 140 -5.15 -26.29 3.41
N ALA A 141 -4.96 -27.56 3.77
CA ALA A 141 -4.19 -28.51 2.97
C ALA A 141 -4.93 -28.99 1.70
N THR A 142 -6.22 -28.66 1.54
CA THR A 142 -7.00 -29.07 0.38
C THR A 142 -6.47 -28.40 -0.90
N PRO A 143 -6.04 -29.17 -1.92
CA PRO A 143 -5.60 -28.63 -3.21
C PRO A 143 -6.69 -27.81 -3.89
N TRP A 144 -6.31 -26.73 -4.57
CA TRP A 144 -7.23 -25.84 -5.27
C TRP A 144 -8.14 -26.56 -6.27
N THR A 145 -7.64 -27.60 -6.95
CA THR A 145 -8.42 -28.42 -7.89
C THR A 145 -9.62 -29.11 -7.21
N LEU A 146 -9.44 -29.62 -5.99
CA LEU A 146 -10.53 -30.22 -5.21
C LEU A 146 -11.50 -29.15 -4.67
N VAL A 147 -11.01 -27.95 -4.33
CA VAL A 147 -11.89 -26.82 -3.96
C VAL A 147 -12.80 -26.44 -5.14
N GLN A 148 -12.25 -26.37 -6.36
CA GLN A 148 -13.03 -26.09 -7.57
C GLN A 148 -14.01 -27.21 -7.90
N ALA A 149 -13.59 -28.47 -7.75
CA ALA A 149 -14.46 -29.63 -7.98
C ALA A 149 -15.65 -29.63 -7.01
N GLU A 150 -15.40 -29.36 -5.72
CA GLU A 150 -16.45 -29.26 -4.70
C GLU A 150 -17.40 -28.08 -4.96
N LEU A 151 -16.87 -26.91 -5.34
CA LEU A 151 -17.69 -25.76 -5.71
C LEU A 151 -18.63 -26.09 -6.89
N LYS A 152 -18.12 -26.79 -7.91
CA LYS A 152 -18.90 -27.20 -9.08
C LYS A 152 -19.94 -28.27 -8.71
N HIS A 153 -19.58 -29.22 -7.86
CA HIS A 153 -20.49 -30.24 -7.34
C HIS A 153 -21.66 -29.62 -6.58
N LEU A 154 -21.38 -28.67 -5.68
CA LEU A 154 -22.40 -27.95 -4.93
C LEU A 154 -23.32 -27.10 -5.83
N LEU A 155 -22.77 -26.43 -6.85
CA LEU A 155 -23.58 -25.71 -7.85
C LEU A 155 -24.51 -26.64 -8.64
N GLY A 156 -24.13 -27.91 -8.84
CA GLY A 156 -24.95 -28.92 -9.52
C GLY A 156 -25.96 -29.63 -8.61
N ALA A 157 -25.92 -29.39 -7.29
CA ALA A 157 -26.74 -30.12 -6.34
C ALA A 157 -28.16 -29.57 -6.26
N ARG A 158 -29.15 -30.47 -6.24
CA ARG A 158 -30.56 -30.10 -6.08
C ARG A 158 -30.80 -29.42 -4.72
N GLY A 159 -31.42 -28.24 -4.75
CA GLY A 159 -31.71 -27.43 -3.58
C GLY A 159 -30.69 -26.30 -3.33
N VAL A 160 -29.55 -26.32 -4.03
CA VAL A 160 -28.58 -25.23 -4.00
C VAL A 160 -28.94 -24.21 -5.08
N SER A 161 -29.16 -22.96 -4.66
CA SER A 161 -29.42 -21.85 -5.60
C SER A 161 -28.14 -21.18 -6.08
N ARG A 162 -27.12 -21.12 -5.21
CA ARG A 162 -25.81 -20.53 -5.50
C ARG A 162 -24.77 -21.10 -4.55
N ALA A 163 -23.57 -21.39 -5.04
CA ALA A 163 -22.40 -21.65 -4.21
C ALA A 163 -21.27 -20.72 -4.64
N THR A 164 -20.62 -20.09 -3.67
CA THR A 164 -19.55 -19.10 -3.91
C THR A 164 -18.41 -19.34 -2.94
N LEU A 165 -17.16 -19.24 -3.43
CA LEU A 165 -16.01 -19.13 -2.55
C LEU A 165 -16.09 -17.78 -1.82
N ARG A 166 -16.28 -17.81 -0.50
CA ARG A 166 -16.48 -16.63 0.34
C ARG A 166 -15.20 -16.16 1.00
N HIS A 167 -14.28 -17.07 1.31
CA HIS A 167 -13.06 -16.70 2.02
C HIS A 167 -11.87 -17.61 1.67
N VAL A 168 -10.68 -17.00 1.59
CA VAL A 168 -9.38 -17.67 1.49
C VAL A 168 -8.57 -17.21 2.70
N SER A 169 -8.46 -18.07 3.71
CA SER A 169 -7.75 -17.75 4.97
C SER A 169 -6.56 -18.69 5.19
N PRO A 170 -5.65 -18.35 6.11
CA PRO A 170 -4.65 -19.29 6.62
C PRO A 170 -5.28 -20.55 7.25
N SER A 171 -6.53 -20.49 7.70
CA SER A 171 -7.28 -21.62 8.26
C SER A 171 -7.90 -22.54 7.19
N GLY A 172 -8.06 -22.06 5.96
CA GLY A 172 -8.49 -22.86 4.82
C GLY A 172 -9.39 -22.12 3.83
N TRP A 173 -10.32 -22.86 3.22
CA TRP A 173 -11.23 -22.33 2.20
C TRP A 173 -12.64 -22.33 2.76
N VAL A 174 -13.40 -21.27 2.54
CA VAL A 174 -14.82 -21.21 2.95
C VAL A 174 -15.70 -21.05 1.72
N ILE A 175 -16.59 -22.01 1.49
CA ILE A 175 -17.64 -21.97 0.47
C ILE A 175 -18.96 -21.61 1.16
N GLY A 176 -19.62 -20.56 0.69
CA GLY A 176 -20.98 -20.22 1.10
C GLY A 176 -21.99 -20.76 0.11
N VAL A 177 -22.94 -21.58 0.59
CA VAL A 177 -23.99 -22.23 -0.18
C VAL A 177 -25.34 -21.60 0.16
N ALA A 178 -25.90 -20.83 -0.77
CA ALA A 178 -27.24 -20.28 -0.65
C ALA A 178 -28.30 -21.35 -0.94
N THR A 179 -29.11 -21.66 0.07
CA THR A 179 -30.04 -22.79 0.04
C THR A 179 -31.21 -22.57 1.01
N GLY A 180 -32.38 -23.12 0.66
CA GLY A 180 -33.52 -23.24 1.57
C GLY A 180 -33.53 -24.57 2.34
N GLU A 181 -32.57 -25.45 2.06
CA GLU A 181 -32.44 -26.78 2.67
C GLU A 181 -31.76 -26.70 4.04
N SER A 182 -31.98 -27.70 4.89
CA SER A 182 -31.31 -27.79 6.21
C SER A 182 -29.80 -28.03 6.08
N ILE A 183 -29.06 -27.67 7.13
CA ILE A 183 -27.61 -27.93 7.21
C ILE A 183 -27.28 -29.42 7.07
N ASP A 184 -28.10 -30.32 7.61
CA ASP A 184 -27.93 -31.78 7.47
C ASP A 184 -28.05 -32.22 6.02
N ARG A 185 -28.96 -31.61 5.26
CA ARG A 185 -29.13 -31.91 3.85
C ARG A 185 -27.89 -31.49 3.06
N ILE A 186 -27.36 -30.30 3.33
CA ILE A 186 -26.12 -29.84 2.69
C ILE A 186 -24.93 -30.70 3.11
N ALA A 187 -24.80 -31.07 4.39
CA ALA A 187 -23.76 -31.98 4.87
C ALA A 187 -23.82 -33.34 4.15
N SER A 188 -25.03 -33.83 3.86
CA SER A 188 -25.21 -35.07 3.09
C SER A 188 -24.79 -34.95 1.61
N ILE A 189 -24.86 -33.74 1.04
CA ILE A 189 -24.40 -33.45 -0.33
C ILE A 189 -22.87 -33.41 -0.35
N VAL A 190 -22.25 -32.69 0.59
CA VAL A 190 -20.78 -32.57 0.74
C VAL A 190 -20.15 -33.93 1.03
N LYS A 191 -20.82 -34.78 1.81
CA LYS A 191 -20.33 -36.15 2.10
C LYS A 191 -20.22 -37.03 0.84
N LYS A 192 -20.92 -36.68 -0.25
CA LYS A 192 -20.76 -37.36 -1.53
C LYS A 192 -19.55 -36.76 -2.24
N PRO A 193 -18.52 -37.56 -2.52
CA PRO A 193 -17.28 -37.04 -3.05
C PRO A 193 -17.48 -36.43 -4.44
N PRO A 194 -16.78 -35.32 -4.75
CA PRO A 194 -16.89 -34.66 -6.06
C PRO A 194 -16.23 -35.47 -7.18
N ALA A 195 -15.37 -36.44 -6.85
CA ALA A 195 -14.71 -37.36 -7.78
C ALA A 195 -14.57 -38.76 -7.16
N THR A 196 -14.46 -39.80 -8.01
CA THR A 196 -14.49 -41.22 -7.61
C THR A 196 -13.37 -41.62 -6.63
N ASP A 197 -12.21 -40.94 -6.69
CA ASP A 197 -11.03 -41.21 -5.86
C ASP A 197 -10.85 -40.22 -4.70
N THR A 198 -11.88 -39.42 -4.39
CA THR A 198 -11.86 -38.48 -3.27
C THR A 198 -12.55 -39.08 -2.04
N MET A 199 -11.88 -39.06 -0.89
CA MET A 199 -12.52 -39.31 0.40
C MET A 199 -12.91 -37.97 1.05
N VAL A 200 -14.16 -37.87 1.48
CA VAL A 200 -14.68 -36.69 2.19
C VAL A 200 -15.19 -37.10 3.56
N THR A 201 -14.64 -36.48 4.61
CA THR A 201 -15.19 -36.57 5.97
C THR A 201 -15.84 -35.24 6.33
N VAL A 202 -17.05 -35.31 6.88
CA VAL A 202 -17.88 -34.14 7.18
C VAL A 202 -18.23 -34.12 8.66
N LYS A 203 -18.09 -32.95 9.29
CA LYS A 203 -18.51 -32.68 10.67
C LYS A 203 -19.30 -31.38 10.70
N ILE A 204 -20.43 -31.39 11.40
CA ILE A 204 -21.23 -30.17 11.64
C ILE A 204 -20.77 -29.57 12.98
N VAL A 205 -20.43 -28.28 12.97
CA VAL A 205 -19.99 -27.50 14.13
C VAL A 205 -20.85 -26.24 14.22
N GLY A 206 -21.94 -26.30 14.99
CA GLY A 206 -22.94 -25.24 15.00
C GLY A 206 -23.57 -25.07 13.62
N ASP A 207 -23.47 -23.86 13.06
CA ASP A 207 -23.99 -23.51 11.72
C ASP A 207 -22.94 -23.69 10.59
N LEU A 208 -21.78 -24.28 10.92
CA LEU A 208 -20.68 -24.52 9.99
C LEU A 208 -20.53 -26.02 9.67
N ILE A 209 -20.28 -26.32 8.40
CA ILE A 209 -19.88 -27.66 7.95
C ILE A 209 -18.36 -27.68 7.77
N GLU A 210 -17.64 -28.47 8.55
CA GLU A 210 -16.23 -28.78 8.31
C GLU A 210 -16.13 -29.99 7.40
N ALA A 211 -15.42 -29.86 6.27
CA ALA A 211 -15.15 -30.95 5.37
C ALA A 211 -13.65 -31.12 5.16
N ALA A 212 -13.14 -32.31 5.43
CA ALA A 212 -11.78 -32.71 5.10
C ALA A 212 -11.81 -33.62 3.87
N MET A 213 -11.09 -33.19 2.83
CA MET A 213 -11.01 -33.88 1.55
C MET A 213 -9.58 -34.34 1.29
N ALA A 214 -9.43 -35.61 0.94
CA ALA A 214 -8.16 -36.21 0.56
C ALA A 214 -8.35 -37.11 -0.67
N GLY A 215 -7.44 -37.01 -1.63
CA GLY A 215 -7.50 -37.77 -2.88
C GLY A 215 -6.85 -37.05 -4.05
N ALA A 216 -6.72 -37.75 -5.18
CA ALA A 216 -6.35 -37.14 -6.45
C ALA A 216 -7.61 -36.54 -7.13
N PRO A 217 -7.48 -35.41 -7.86
CA PRO A 217 -8.58 -34.83 -8.64
C PRO A 217 -9.03 -35.74 -9.78
#